data_AF-I0AHG0-F1
#
_entry.id   AF-I0AHG0-F1
#
_cell.length_a   1.000
_cell.length_b   1.000
_cell.length_c   1.000
_cell.angle_alpha   90.00
_cell.angle_beta   90.00
_cell.angle_gamma   90.00
#
_symmetry.space_group_name_H-M   'P 1'
#
loop_
_entity.id
_entity.type
_entity.pdbx_description
1 polymer ?
#
loop_
_entity_poly.entity_id
_entity_poly.type
_entity_poly.pdbx_seq_one_letter_code
_entity_poly.pdbx_strand_id
1 'polypeptide(L)'
;MLSDKIIGRLLFALFILLVGCSDKSEKIPVLNYEDKKQMLEVVKRFFDENASNAFGGVFDESGKESIIVGIEKNDKSEWGIKFIQLKKADNEFETVFETKLLDGSFKESLVDKIKFPMRDYELIYYNSQGYFMGSGGGEVISYIIDFGKKEIYYAHLVADPEIPPSLYISPNTQDRYIREFFYSYFKKDYPKLRLVEEDIKID
;
A
#
# COMPACT_ATOMS: atom_id res chain seq x y z
N MET A 1 26.97 9.96 59.50
CA MET A 1 27.88 10.03 58.33
C MET A 1 28.00 8.63 57.77
N LEU A 2 27.41 8.34 56.61
CA LEU A 2 27.64 7.05 55.94
C LEU A 2 29.11 7.00 55.51
N SER A 3 29.79 5.91 55.85
CA SER A 3 31.21 5.72 55.50
C SER A 3 31.39 5.75 53.98
N ASP A 4 32.44 6.43 53.50
CA ASP A 4 32.81 6.53 52.08
C ASP A 4 32.92 5.16 51.39
N LYS A 5 33.23 4.10 52.16
CA LYS A 5 33.27 2.70 51.68
C LYS A 5 31.89 2.13 51.34
N ILE A 6 30.83 2.58 52.02
CA ILE A 6 29.45 2.16 51.77
C ILE A 6 28.90 2.91 50.55
N ILE A 7 29.21 4.20 50.43
CA ILE A 7 28.81 5.03 49.27
C ILE A 7 29.45 4.49 47.98
N GLY A 8 30.74 4.13 48.00
CA GLY A 8 31.41 3.54 46.84
C GLY A 8 30.82 2.20 46.39
N ARG A 9 30.40 1.34 47.33
CA ARG A 9 29.73 0.06 47.02
C ARG A 9 28.32 0.26 46.47
N LEU A 10 27.60 1.26 46.97
CA LEU A 10 26.26 1.61 46.48
C LEU A 10 26.31 2.17 45.06
N LEU A 11 27.29 3.03 44.76
CA LEU A 11 27.51 3.59 43.42
C LEU A 11 27.92 2.51 42.41
N PHE A 12 28.75 1.55 42.81
CA PHE A 12 29.15 0.45 41.93
C PHE A 12 27.98 -0.51 41.62
N ALA A 13 27.12 -0.80 42.60
CA ALA A 13 25.90 -1.58 42.37
C ALA A 13 24.89 -0.85 41.47
N LEU A 14 24.78 0.47 41.59
CA LEU A 14 23.96 1.30 40.69
C LEU A 14 24.50 1.30 39.25
N PHE A 15 25.82 1.27 39.07
CA PHE A 15 26.46 1.19 37.75
C PHE A 15 26.21 -0.15 37.05
N ILE A 16 26.18 -1.26 37.80
CA ILE A 16 25.87 -2.59 37.24
C ILE A 16 24.40 -2.68 36.77
N LEU A 17 23.47 -1.98 37.45
CA LEU A 17 22.07 -1.91 37.03
C LEU A 17 21.86 -1.07 35.76
N LEU A 18 22.71 -0.08 35.49
CA LEU A 18 22.63 0.75 34.28
C LEU A 18 23.20 0.06 33.02
N VAL A 19 24.05 -0.95 33.19
CA VAL A 19 24.65 -1.72 32.07
C VAL A 19 23.79 -2.95 31.69
N GLY A 20 22.74 -3.25 32.46
CA GLY A 20 21.90 -4.45 32.30
C GLY A 20 20.78 -4.37 31.25
N CYS A 21 20.40 -3.19 30.77
CA CYS A 21 19.46 -3.06 29.65
C CYS A 21 20.24 -2.89 28.34
N SER A 22 20.87 -3.95 27.85
CA SER A 22 21.07 -4.03 26.41
C SER A 22 19.69 -4.33 25.82
N ASP A 23 19.00 -3.33 25.27
CA ASP A 23 17.89 -3.58 24.37
C ASP A 23 18.42 -4.50 23.28
N LYS A 24 18.09 -5.80 23.37
CA LYS A 24 18.32 -6.71 22.26
C LYS A 24 17.38 -6.20 21.18
N SER A 25 17.92 -5.40 20.26
CA SER A 25 17.16 -4.91 19.12
C SER A 25 16.52 -6.13 18.47
N GLU A 26 15.19 -6.10 18.45
CA GLU A 26 14.45 -7.23 17.96
C GLU A 26 14.76 -7.39 16.47
N LYS A 27 15.00 -8.64 16.05
CA LYS A 27 15.38 -8.90 14.66
C LYS A 27 14.15 -9.12 13.81
N ILE A 28 14.17 -8.54 12.59
CA ILE A 28 13.18 -8.88 11.58
C ILE A 28 13.28 -10.38 11.30
N PRO A 29 12.18 -11.14 11.42
CA PRO A 29 12.19 -12.58 11.19
C PRO A 29 12.49 -12.90 9.71
N VAL A 30 12.71 -14.17 9.42
CA VAL A 30 12.75 -14.65 8.03
C VAL A 30 11.37 -14.40 7.41
N LEU A 31 11.37 -13.77 6.24
CA LEU A 31 10.17 -13.39 5.52
C LEU A 31 9.69 -14.56 4.64
N ASN A 32 8.41 -14.89 4.75
CA ASN A 32 7.68 -15.69 3.78
C ASN A 32 6.83 -14.74 2.92
N TYR A 33 7.35 -14.35 1.75
CA TYR A 33 6.71 -13.36 0.88
C TYR A 33 5.32 -13.79 0.35
N GLU A 34 4.98 -15.07 0.42
CA GLU A 34 3.67 -15.60 0.05
C GLU A 34 2.62 -15.49 1.17
N ASP A 35 3.06 -15.37 2.43
CA ASP A 35 2.15 -15.26 3.57
C ASP A 35 1.77 -13.80 3.85
N LYS A 36 0.66 -13.36 3.25
CA LYS A 36 0.11 -12.00 3.42
C LYS A 36 -0.08 -11.62 4.89
N LYS A 37 -0.49 -12.56 5.75
CA LYS A 37 -0.73 -12.27 7.17
C LYS A 37 0.59 -12.03 7.88
N GLN A 38 1.58 -12.90 7.66
CA GLN A 38 2.92 -12.71 8.21
C GLN A 38 3.53 -11.39 7.72
N MET A 39 3.42 -11.08 6.42
CA MET A 39 3.95 -9.82 5.88
C MET A 39 3.34 -8.61 6.57
N LEU A 40 2.02 -8.59 6.79
CA LEU A 40 1.36 -7.49 7.47
C LEU A 40 1.80 -7.36 8.93
N GLU A 41 1.89 -8.48 9.67
CA GLU A 41 2.35 -8.48 11.06
C GLU A 41 3.78 -7.97 11.19
N VAL A 42 4.69 -8.41 10.31
CA VAL A 42 6.09 -7.99 10.33
C VAL A 42 6.23 -6.51 9.96
N VAL A 43 5.56 -6.05 8.91
CA VAL A 43 5.60 -4.63 8.51
C VAL A 43 5.06 -3.74 9.63
N LYS A 44 3.95 -4.12 10.27
CA LYS A 44 3.39 -3.35 11.40
C LYS A 44 4.37 -3.19 12.55
N ARG A 45 5.15 -4.23 12.83
CA ARG A 45 6.07 -4.25 13.96
C ARG A 45 7.38 -3.53 13.70
N PHE A 46 7.90 -3.63 12.47
CA PHE A 46 9.26 -3.21 12.15
C PHE A 46 9.34 -2.03 11.16
N PHE A 47 8.21 -1.53 10.67
CA PHE A 47 8.17 -0.40 9.73
C PHE A 47 7.13 0.65 10.13
N ASP A 48 5.83 0.33 10.03
CA ASP A 48 4.74 1.26 10.38
C ASP A 48 3.52 0.50 10.90
N GLU A 49 3.16 0.73 12.16
CA GLU A 49 2.02 0.10 12.83
C GLU A 49 0.67 0.35 12.14
N ASN A 50 0.59 1.43 11.35
CA ASN A 50 -0.61 1.84 10.62
C ASN A 50 -0.73 1.19 9.23
N ALA A 51 0.19 0.29 8.87
CA ALA A 51 0.08 -0.48 7.64
C ALA A 51 -1.28 -1.19 7.58
N SER A 52 -2.04 -0.94 6.51
CA SER A 52 -3.35 -1.56 6.30
C SER A 52 -3.24 -2.85 5.49
N ASN A 53 -2.28 -2.89 4.58
CA ASN A 53 -1.98 -4.05 3.75
C ASN A 53 -0.46 -4.22 3.59
N ALA A 54 -0.01 -5.45 3.40
CA ALA A 54 1.36 -5.77 3.02
C ALA A 54 1.37 -6.98 2.08
N PHE A 55 2.16 -6.89 1.02
CA PHE A 55 2.25 -7.91 -0.02
C PHE A 55 3.71 -8.21 -0.32
N GLY A 56 4.12 -9.46 -0.16
CA GLY A 56 5.43 -9.92 -0.62
C GLY A 56 5.39 -10.38 -2.07
N GLY A 57 6.51 -10.22 -2.78
CA GLY A 57 6.59 -10.59 -4.19
C GLY A 57 7.73 -9.91 -4.94
N VAL A 58 7.76 -10.12 -6.25
CA VAL A 58 8.71 -9.47 -7.15
C VAL A 58 7.97 -8.34 -7.85
N PHE A 59 8.37 -7.08 -7.60
CA PHE A 59 7.63 -5.89 -8.05
C PHE A 59 8.41 -4.98 -9.01
N ASP A 60 9.62 -5.39 -9.42
CA ASP A 60 10.44 -4.70 -10.38
C ASP A 60 11.30 -5.67 -11.21
N GLU A 61 12.01 -5.11 -12.20
CA GLU A 61 12.86 -5.84 -13.14
C GLU A 61 14.12 -6.44 -12.50
N SER A 62 14.41 -6.16 -11.22
CA SER A 62 15.57 -6.75 -10.55
C SER A 62 15.40 -8.24 -10.27
N GLY A 63 14.16 -8.74 -10.33
CA GLY A 63 13.82 -10.13 -10.00
C GLY A 63 13.92 -10.45 -8.50
N LYS A 64 14.21 -9.45 -7.65
CA LYS A 64 14.35 -9.63 -6.20
C LYS A 64 13.02 -9.43 -5.50
N GLU A 65 12.81 -10.22 -4.46
CA GLU A 65 11.64 -10.09 -3.60
C GLU A 65 11.70 -8.78 -2.80
N SER A 66 10.55 -8.13 -2.70
CA SER A 66 10.32 -6.91 -1.94
C SER A 66 8.92 -6.96 -1.32
N ILE A 67 8.60 -5.98 -0.48
CA ILE A 67 7.29 -5.87 0.16
C ILE A 67 6.62 -4.59 -0.30
N ILE A 68 5.37 -4.66 -0.77
CA ILE A 68 4.54 -3.47 -0.96
C ILE A 68 3.63 -3.28 0.25
N VAL A 69 3.69 -2.11 0.86
CA VAL A 69 2.89 -1.72 2.01
C VAL A 69 1.89 -0.67 1.61
N GLY A 70 0.62 -0.84 2.00
CA GLY A 70 -0.42 0.17 1.86
C GLY A 70 -0.66 0.88 3.20
N ILE A 71 -0.58 2.21 3.23
CA ILE A 71 -0.83 3.05 4.40
C ILE A 71 -1.92 4.08 4.08
N GLU A 72 -2.94 4.17 4.93
CA GLU A 72 -3.95 5.23 4.84
C GLU A 72 -3.51 6.41 5.69
N LYS A 73 -3.57 7.61 5.12
CA LYS A 73 -3.45 8.87 5.85
C LYS A 73 -4.84 9.43 6.06
N ASN A 74 -5.15 9.75 7.29
CA ASN A 74 -6.44 10.29 7.70
C ASN A 74 -6.22 11.30 8.83
N ASP A 75 -5.51 12.38 8.50
CA ASP A 75 -5.37 13.52 9.40
C ASP A 75 -6.14 14.73 8.87
N LYS A 76 -6.15 15.83 9.62
CA LYS A 76 -6.95 17.02 9.30
C LYS A 76 -6.49 17.75 8.02
N SER A 77 -5.29 17.45 7.52
CA SER A 77 -4.64 18.12 6.40
C SER A 77 -4.45 17.22 5.17
N GLU A 78 -4.32 15.91 5.39
CA GLU A 78 -4.05 14.91 4.36
C GLU A 78 -4.96 13.70 4.55
N TRP A 79 -5.75 13.40 3.51
CA TRP A 79 -6.57 12.20 3.42
C TRP A 79 -6.29 11.45 2.12
N GLY A 80 -6.09 10.14 2.23
CA GLY A 80 -5.88 9.27 1.07
C GLY A 80 -5.06 8.04 1.42
N ILE A 81 -4.63 7.32 0.38
CA ILE A 81 -3.81 6.11 0.50
C ILE A 81 -2.45 6.30 -0.14
N LYS A 82 -1.45 5.62 0.39
CA LYS A 82 -0.10 5.53 -0.19
C LYS A 82 0.33 4.07 -0.28
N PHE A 83 1.17 3.79 -1.26
CA PHE A 83 1.85 2.53 -1.36
C PHE A 83 3.36 2.72 -1.36
N ILE A 84 4.05 1.86 -0.60
CA ILE A 84 5.48 1.96 -0.34
C ILE A 84 6.12 0.62 -0.67
N GLN A 85 7.15 0.62 -1.52
CA GLN A 85 8.00 -0.55 -1.77
C GLN A 85 9.14 -0.56 -0.76
N LEU A 86 9.24 -1.66 -0.02
CA LEU A 86 10.27 -1.90 0.98
C LEU A 86 11.17 -3.04 0.53
N LYS A 87 12.46 -2.88 0.80
CA LYS A 87 13.45 -3.96 0.73
C LYS A 87 13.99 -4.23 2.12
N LYS A 88 14.16 -5.50 2.48
CA LYS A 88 14.90 -5.87 3.69
C LYS A 88 16.40 -5.69 3.45
N ALA A 89 17.05 -4.84 4.23
CA ALA A 89 18.49 -4.69 4.28
C ALA A 89 18.95 -4.98 5.73
N ASP A 90 19.72 -6.05 5.91
CA ASP A 90 20.12 -6.55 7.22
C ASP A 90 18.93 -6.72 8.18
N ASN A 91 18.78 -5.83 9.15
CA ASN A 91 17.75 -5.87 10.17
C ASN A 91 16.74 -4.72 10.07
N GLU A 92 16.68 -4.02 8.94
CA GLU A 92 15.81 -2.87 8.72
C GLU A 92 15.10 -2.98 7.37
N PHE A 93 14.01 -2.24 7.23
CA PHE A 93 13.32 -2.03 5.97
C PHE A 93 13.75 -0.70 5.36
N GLU A 94 14.29 -0.76 4.14
CA GLU A 94 14.63 0.40 3.34
C GLU A 94 13.51 0.71 2.35
N THR A 95 13.06 1.97 2.31
CA THR A 95 12.11 2.44 1.31
C THR A 95 12.81 2.61 -0.05
N VAL A 96 12.33 1.87 -1.05
CA VAL A 96 12.82 1.93 -2.44
C VAL A 96 12.03 2.96 -3.25
N PHE A 97 10.71 2.98 -3.05
CA PHE A 97 9.79 3.88 -3.73
C PHE A 97 8.54 4.09 -2.87
N GLU A 98 7.97 5.28 -2.96
CA GLU A 98 6.70 5.64 -2.34
C GLU A 98 5.86 6.40 -3.38
N THR A 99 4.58 6.04 -3.49
CA THR A 99 3.64 6.80 -4.33
C THR A 99 3.38 8.17 -3.73
N LYS A 100 2.96 9.13 -4.56
CA LYS A 100 2.21 10.29 -4.03
C LYS A 100 0.99 9.83 -3.22
N LEU A 101 0.42 10.72 -2.42
CA LEU A 101 -0.89 10.48 -1.81
C LEU A 101 -1.94 10.34 -2.92
N LEU A 102 -2.69 9.24 -2.89
CA LEU A 102 -3.72 8.90 -3.86
C LEU A 102 -5.10 9.02 -3.20
N ASP A 103 -6.09 9.44 -3.97
CA ASP A 103 -7.47 9.52 -3.50
C ASP A 103 -8.01 8.12 -3.24
N GLY A 104 -8.63 7.91 -2.08
CA GLY A 104 -9.24 6.65 -1.69
C GLY A 104 -9.09 6.34 -0.20
N SER A 105 -9.67 5.20 0.19
CA SER A 105 -9.51 4.59 1.51
C SER A 105 -9.34 3.08 1.35
N PHE A 106 -8.67 2.44 2.30
CA PHE A 106 -8.61 0.98 2.37
C PHE A 106 -9.88 0.36 2.95
N LYS A 107 -10.75 1.14 3.58
CA LYS A 107 -12.03 0.64 4.09
C LYS A 107 -12.91 0.16 2.94
N GLU A 108 -13.34 -1.10 3.01
CA GLU A 108 -14.21 -1.76 2.02
C GLU A 108 -13.65 -1.83 0.58
N SER A 109 -12.42 -1.37 0.38
CA SER A 109 -11.71 -1.45 -0.90
C SER A 109 -11.21 -2.86 -1.21
N LEU A 110 -10.97 -3.11 -2.49
CA LEU A 110 -10.21 -4.25 -2.97
C LEU A 110 -8.76 -3.82 -3.22
N VAL A 111 -7.82 -4.55 -2.61
CA VAL A 111 -6.38 -4.40 -2.87
C VAL A 111 -5.78 -5.78 -3.10
N ASP A 112 -5.19 -5.98 -4.27
CA ASP A 112 -4.63 -7.27 -4.65
C ASP A 112 -3.36 -7.17 -5.50
N LYS A 113 -2.57 -8.25 -5.51
CA LYS A 113 -1.47 -8.43 -6.46
C LYS A 113 -2.05 -8.84 -7.81
N ILE A 114 -1.58 -8.22 -8.89
CA ILE A 114 -1.90 -8.64 -10.25
C ILE A 114 -0.62 -8.82 -11.04
N LYS A 115 -0.65 -9.71 -12.04
CA LYS A 115 0.46 -9.91 -12.96
C LYS A 115 -0.04 -9.91 -14.38
N PHE A 116 0.61 -9.12 -15.22
CA PHE A 116 0.31 -9.08 -16.64
C PHE A 116 1.29 -9.93 -17.44
N PRO A 117 0.86 -10.58 -18.55
CA PRO A 117 1.73 -11.46 -19.33
C PRO A 117 2.98 -10.81 -19.91
N MET A 118 2.96 -9.50 -20.16
CA MET A 118 4.10 -8.74 -20.69
C MET A 118 5.11 -8.28 -19.62
N ARG A 119 4.88 -8.62 -18.33
CA ARG A 119 5.75 -8.26 -17.21
C ARG A 119 6.21 -9.52 -16.50
N ASP A 120 7.49 -9.57 -16.17
CA ASP A 120 8.08 -10.64 -15.35
C ASP A 120 7.89 -10.41 -13.83
N TYR A 121 7.48 -9.22 -13.43
CA TYR A 121 7.08 -8.84 -12.07
C TYR A 121 5.57 -8.61 -11.89
N GLU A 122 5.16 -8.53 -10.63
CA GLU A 122 3.81 -8.25 -10.14
C GLU A 122 3.57 -6.74 -9.96
N LEU A 123 2.30 -6.33 -9.97
CA LEU A 123 1.83 -4.98 -9.73
C LEU A 123 0.77 -5.01 -8.62
N ILE A 124 0.43 -3.84 -8.06
CA ILE A 124 -0.69 -3.72 -7.13
C ILE A 124 -1.90 -3.11 -7.83
N TYR A 125 -3.05 -3.76 -7.68
CA TYR A 125 -4.34 -3.24 -8.07
C TYR A 125 -5.10 -2.74 -6.83
N TYR A 126 -5.58 -1.51 -6.89
CA TYR A 126 -6.49 -0.91 -5.94
C TYR A 126 -7.82 -0.60 -6.62
N ASN A 127 -8.93 -0.86 -5.94
CA ASN A 127 -10.26 -0.45 -6.36
C ASN A 127 -11.07 -0.05 -5.12
N SER A 128 -11.61 1.16 -5.10
CA SER A 128 -12.29 1.72 -3.93
C SER A 128 -13.58 1.00 -3.55
N GLN A 129 -14.19 0.22 -4.47
CA GLN A 129 -15.50 -0.41 -4.32
C GLN A 129 -16.61 0.58 -3.89
N GLY A 130 -16.42 1.87 -4.17
CA GLY A 130 -17.32 2.96 -3.77
C GLY A 130 -18.67 2.92 -4.48
N TYR A 131 -19.60 2.13 -3.94
CA TYR A 131 -20.99 2.13 -4.40
C TYR A 131 -21.90 2.73 -3.32
N PHE A 132 -22.62 3.80 -3.65
CA PHE A 132 -23.66 4.33 -2.78
C PHE A 132 -24.90 3.44 -2.91
N MET A 133 -24.96 2.39 -2.08
CA MET A 133 -26.12 1.50 -2.00
C MET A 133 -27.37 2.33 -1.63
N GLY A 134 -28.27 2.54 -2.59
CA GLY A 134 -29.59 3.15 -2.38
C GLY A 134 -29.94 4.32 -3.29
N SER A 135 -28.98 4.95 -3.96
CA SER A 135 -29.24 6.07 -4.90
C SER A 135 -29.31 5.63 -6.36
N GLY A 136 -28.86 4.41 -6.68
CA GLY A 136 -28.73 3.90 -8.06
C GLY A 136 -27.52 4.47 -8.80
N GLY A 137 -26.66 5.24 -8.13
CA GLY A 137 -25.39 5.77 -8.64
C GLY A 137 -24.20 5.51 -7.72
N GLY A 138 -22.99 5.75 -8.20
CA GLY A 138 -21.74 5.54 -7.46
C GLY A 138 -20.48 5.86 -8.26
N GLU A 139 -19.37 5.97 -7.53
CA GLU A 139 -18.06 6.33 -8.07
C GLU A 139 -17.00 5.34 -7.61
N VAL A 140 -16.29 4.72 -8.55
CA VAL A 140 -15.20 3.79 -8.25
C VAL A 140 -13.90 4.33 -8.79
N ILE A 141 -13.01 4.68 -7.87
CA ILE A 141 -11.62 5.03 -8.14
C ILE A 141 -10.79 3.74 -8.16
N SER A 142 -9.96 3.57 -9.19
CA SER A 142 -9.08 2.42 -9.33
C SER A 142 -7.68 2.81 -9.77
N TYR A 143 -6.68 2.11 -9.22
CA TYR A 143 -5.28 2.28 -9.57
C TYR A 143 -4.63 0.94 -9.90
N ILE A 144 -3.72 0.97 -10.87
CA ILE A 144 -2.69 -0.05 -11.05
C ILE A 144 -1.35 0.63 -10.80
N ILE A 145 -0.60 0.11 -9.83
CA ILE A 145 0.66 0.69 -9.38
C ILE A 145 1.80 -0.20 -9.83
N ASP A 146 2.67 0.40 -10.63
CA ASP A 146 3.79 -0.25 -11.29
C ASP A 146 5.09 0.25 -10.68
N PHE A 147 5.61 -0.50 -9.70
CA PHE A 147 6.82 -0.14 -8.98
C PHE A 147 8.08 -0.23 -9.85
N GLY A 148 8.11 -1.18 -10.78
CA GLY A 148 9.19 -1.33 -11.76
C GLY A 148 9.34 -0.10 -12.66
N LYS A 149 8.23 0.44 -13.16
CA LYS A 149 8.25 1.68 -13.97
C LYS A 149 8.12 2.96 -13.14
N LYS A 150 7.78 2.86 -11.87
CA LYS A 150 7.40 3.98 -10.99
C LYS A 150 6.21 4.78 -11.56
N GLU A 151 5.26 4.07 -12.16
CA GLU A 151 4.07 4.64 -12.78
C GLU A 151 2.80 4.23 -12.04
N ILE A 152 1.80 5.10 -12.09
CA ILE A 152 0.47 4.87 -11.52
C ILE A 152 -0.54 5.08 -12.64
N TYR A 153 -1.27 4.03 -12.98
CA TYR A 153 -2.36 4.08 -13.95
C TYR A 153 -3.67 4.24 -13.20
N TYR A 154 -4.52 5.15 -13.65
CA TYR A 154 -5.74 5.52 -12.94
C TYR A 154 -6.96 5.32 -13.84
N ALA A 155 -8.04 4.84 -13.24
CA ALA A 155 -9.34 4.76 -13.87
C ALA A 155 -10.43 5.18 -12.89
N HIS A 156 -11.44 5.86 -13.40
CA HIS A 156 -12.58 6.35 -12.62
C HIS A 156 -13.88 5.98 -13.30
N LEU A 157 -14.66 5.14 -12.63
CA LEU A 157 -16.00 4.79 -13.05
C LEU A 157 -16.99 5.71 -12.35
N VAL A 158 -17.85 6.36 -13.12
CA VAL A 158 -19.05 7.03 -12.64
C VAL A 158 -20.27 6.31 -13.17
N ALA A 159 -21.16 5.88 -12.27
CA ALA A 159 -22.47 5.34 -12.61
C ALA A 159 -23.57 6.22 -12.00
N ASP A 160 -24.57 6.57 -12.80
CA ASP A 160 -25.71 7.39 -12.38
C ASP A 160 -27.01 6.76 -12.92
N PRO A 161 -28.15 6.84 -12.21
CA PRO A 161 -29.43 6.33 -12.72
C PRO A 161 -29.86 6.94 -14.06
N GLU A 162 -29.53 8.20 -14.30
CA GLU A 162 -29.95 9.00 -15.46
C GLU A 162 -28.95 8.94 -16.62
N ILE A 163 -27.68 8.60 -16.34
CA ILE A 163 -26.59 8.60 -17.32
C ILE A 163 -25.98 7.20 -17.45
N PRO A 164 -25.74 6.70 -18.68
CA PRO A 164 -25.00 5.47 -18.86
C PRO A 164 -23.65 5.50 -18.12
N PRO A 165 -23.26 4.41 -17.45
CA PRO A 165 -21.98 4.34 -16.75
C PRO A 165 -20.84 4.78 -17.66
N SER A 166 -19.96 5.61 -17.13
CA SER A 166 -18.84 6.22 -17.84
C SER A 166 -17.54 5.87 -17.14
N LEU A 167 -16.55 5.43 -17.91
CA LEU A 167 -15.22 5.11 -17.42
C LEU A 167 -14.21 6.06 -18.05
N TYR A 168 -13.56 6.85 -17.20
CA TYR A 168 -12.35 7.54 -17.54
C TYR A 168 -11.14 6.62 -17.29
N ILE A 169 -10.15 6.66 -18.19
CA ILE A 169 -8.85 6.00 -18.02
C ILE A 169 -7.77 7.03 -18.32
N SER A 170 -6.82 7.19 -17.40
CA SER A 170 -5.80 8.24 -17.47
C SER A 170 -4.94 8.15 -18.74
N PRO A 171 -4.56 9.29 -19.36
CA PRO A 171 -3.81 9.32 -20.62
C PRO A 171 -2.45 8.60 -20.58
N ASN A 172 -1.82 8.44 -19.43
CA ASN A 172 -0.58 7.67 -19.33
C ASN A 172 -0.77 6.16 -19.48
N THR A 173 -2.01 5.66 -19.50
CA THR A 173 -2.33 4.23 -19.68
C THR A 173 -2.32 3.84 -21.17
N GLN A 174 -1.14 3.87 -21.77
CA GLN A 174 -0.92 3.53 -23.19
C GLN A 174 -0.75 2.01 -23.42
N ASP A 175 -0.42 1.27 -22.37
CA ASP A 175 -0.32 -0.19 -22.44
C ASP A 175 -1.71 -0.82 -22.63
N ARG A 176 -1.87 -1.55 -23.74
CA ARG A 176 -3.14 -2.17 -24.12
C ARG A 176 -3.66 -3.13 -23.05
N TYR A 177 -2.81 -3.93 -22.41
CA TYR A 177 -3.28 -4.92 -21.43
C TYR A 177 -3.80 -4.24 -20.16
N ILE A 178 -3.15 -3.16 -19.72
CA ILE A 178 -3.58 -2.38 -18.55
C ILE A 178 -4.89 -1.66 -18.86
N ARG A 179 -4.99 -1.04 -20.03
CA ARG A 179 -6.22 -0.37 -20.48
C ARG A 179 -7.39 -1.35 -20.60
N GLU A 180 -7.16 -2.52 -21.21
CA GLU A 180 -8.17 -3.58 -21.35
C GLU A 180 -8.56 -4.19 -19.99
N PHE A 181 -7.64 -4.27 -19.03
CA PHE A 181 -7.95 -4.71 -17.68
C PHE A 181 -8.96 -3.80 -17.01
N PHE A 182 -8.72 -2.48 -16.99
CA PHE A 182 -9.68 -1.53 -16.43
C PHE A 182 -11.03 -1.62 -17.15
N TYR A 183 -11.02 -1.57 -18.48
CA TYR A 183 -12.26 -1.61 -19.26
C TYR A 183 -13.04 -2.91 -19.01
N SER A 184 -12.39 -4.07 -19.11
CA SER A 184 -13.04 -5.37 -18.97
C SER A 184 -13.55 -5.62 -17.55
N TYR A 185 -12.81 -5.17 -16.52
CA TYR A 185 -13.22 -5.28 -15.13
C TYR A 185 -14.58 -4.61 -14.91
N PHE A 186 -14.72 -3.33 -15.31
CA PHE A 186 -15.97 -2.59 -15.15
C PHE A 186 -17.06 -3.00 -16.15
N LYS A 187 -16.71 -3.35 -17.39
CA LYS A 187 -17.69 -3.74 -18.42
C LYS A 187 -18.51 -4.96 -18.03
N LYS A 188 -17.94 -5.87 -17.22
CA LYS A 188 -18.62 -7.05 -16.70
C LYS A 188 -19.85 -6.69 -15.89
N ASP A 189 -19.73 -5.70 -15.00
CA ASP A 189 -20.82 -5.27 -14.13
C ASP A 189 -21.66 -4.15 -14.77
N TYR A 190 -21.08 -3.42 -15.72
CA TYR A 190 -21.73 -2.34 -16.48
C TYR A 190 -21.71 -2.61 -17.99
N PRO A 191 -22.62 -3.45 -18.54
CA PRO A 191 -22.62 -3.77 -19.96
C PRO A 191 -22.80 -2.55 -20.89
N LYS A 192 -23.43 -1.47 -20.41
CA LYS A 192 -23.62 -0.21 -21.16
C LYS A 192 -22.49 0.80 -20.97
N LEU A 193 -21.38 0.40 -20.34
CA LEU A 193 -20.22 1.27 -20.07
C LEU A 193 -19.72 1.99 -21.33
N ARG A 194 -19.50 3.30 -21.20
CA ARG A 194 -18.90 4.18 -22.20
C ARG A 194 -17.53 4.65 -21.73
N LEU A 195 -16.57 4.76 -22.63
CA LEU A 195 -15.30 5.41 -22.34
C LEU A 195 -15.45 6.92 -22.56
N VAL A 196 -14.90 7.71 -21.64
CA VAL A 196 -14.86 9.18 -21.73
C VAL A 196 -13.41 9.66 -21.72
N GLU A 197 -13.16 10.79 -22.37
CA GLU A 197 -11.81 11.38 -22.49
C GLU A 197 -11.43 12.27 -21.32
N GLU A 198 -12.43 12.85 -20.64
CA GLU A 198 -12.26 13.73 -19.49
C GLU A 198 -12.78 13.03 -18.23
N ASP A 199 -12.09 13.26 -17.11
CA ASP A 199 -12.50 12.73 -15.82
C ASP A 199 -13.71 13.51 -15.31
N ILE A 200 -14.74 12.78 -14.86
CA ILE A 200 -15.95 13.37 -14.31
C ILE A 200 -15.69 13.58 -12.82
N LYS A 201 -15.79 14.83 -12.37
CA LYS A 201 -15.78 15.16 -10.95
C LYS A 201 -17.21 15.41 -10.50
N ILE A 202 -17.71 14.60 -9.57
CA ILE A 202 -18.97 14.87 -8.90
C ILE A 202 -18.64 15.70 -7.65
N ASP A 203 -19.08 16.96 -7.65
CA ASP A 203 -18.94 17.90 -6.52
C ASP A 203 -19.88 17.55 -5.36
#